data_AF-A0A7C2LB63-F1
#
_entry.id   AF-A0A7C2LB63-F1
#
_cell.length_a   1.000
_cell.length_b   1.000
_cell.length_c   1.000
_cell.angle_alpha   90.00
_cell.angle_beta   90.00
_cell.angle_gamma   90.00
#
_symmetry.space_group_name_H-M   'P 1'
#
loop_
_entity.id
_entity.type
_entity.pdbx_description
1 polymer ?
#
loop_
_entity_poly.entity_id
_entity_poly.type
_entity_poly.pdbx_seq_one_letter_code
_entity_poly.pdbx_strand_id
1 'polypeptide(L)' 'MRVRIEFTETAAEELGRAVALLSPYILNVYRSGRGFMELELSDDARPVLIEITRMRGITVVELG' A
#
# COMPACT_ATOMS: atom_id res chain seq x y z
N MET A 1 4.95 -2.45 -11.05
CA MET A 1 3.84 -1.50 -10.82
C MET A 1 4.14 -0.52 -9.68
N ARG A 2 4.02 0.80 -9.91
CA ARG A 2 4.22 1.80 -8.85
C ARG A 2 2.88 2.22 -8.25
N VAL A 3 2.79 2.24 -6.92
CA VAL A 3 1.58 2.63 -6.20
C VAL A 3 1.87 3.61 -5.08
N ARG A 4 0.88 4.42 -4.74
CA ARG A 4 0.78 5.16 -3.49
C ARG A 4 -0.33 4.55 -2.64
N ILE A 5 0.02 4.20 -1.41
CA ILE A 5 -0.94 3.84 -0.37
C ILE A 5 -1.15 5.07 0.50
N GLU A 6 -2.34 5.62 0.49
CA GLU A 6 -2.76 6.72 1.36
C GLU A 6 -3.53 6.15 2.55
N PHE A 7 -3.33 6.72 3.73
CA PHE A 7 -3.94 6.22 4.96
C PHE A 7 -4.24 7.34 5.95
N THR A 8 -5.32 7.18 6.71
CA THR A 8 -5.68 8.09 7.80
C THR A 8 -4.83 7.81 9.05
N GLU A 9 -4.65 8.82 9.92
CA GLU A 9 -3.93 8.64 11.20
C GLU A 9 -4.60 7.57 12.10
N THR A 10 -5.91 7.37 11.96
CA THR A 10 -6.68 6.34 12.70
C THR A 10 -6.55 4.93 12.12
N ALA A 11 -5.93 4.75 10.95
CA ALA A 11 -5.85 3.46 10.26
C ALA A 11 -4.51 2.72 10.50
N ALA A 12 -3.82 3.01 11.60
CA ALA A 12 -2.49 2.43 11.88
C ALA A 12 -2.48 0.88 11.88
N GLU A 13 -3.51 0.25 12.41
CA GLU A 13 -3.64 -1.22 12.44
C GLU A 13 -3.83 -1.80 11.03
N GLU A 14 -4.71 -1.19 10.23
CA GLU A 14 -4.95 -1.61 8.84
C GLU A 14 -3.72 -1.37 7.97
N LEU A 15 -3.00 -0.27 8.19
CA LEU A 15 -1.75 0.00 7.51
C LEU A 15 -0.72 -1.10 7.81
N GLY A 16 -0.57 -1.49 9.08
CA GLY A 16 0.31 -2.59 9.48
C GLY A 16 -0.03 -3.89 8.75
N ARG A 17 -1.33 -4.23 8.66
CA ARG A 17 -1.82 -5.40 7.90
C ARG A 17 -1.51 -5.29 6.41
N ALA A 18 -1.85 -4.15 5.79
CA ALA A 18 -1.62 -3.91 4.37
C ALA A 18 -0.13 -4.05 3.99
N VAL A 19 0.75 -3.47 4.80
CA VAL A 19 2.20 -3.53 4.58
C VAL A 19 2.73 -4.95 4.76
N ALA A 20 2.25 -5.69 5.76
CA ALA A 20 2.63 -7.09 5.94
C ALA A 20 2.24 -7.95 4.73
N LEU A 21 1.01 -7.77 4.22
CA LEU A 21 0.53 -8.47 3.02
C LEU A 21 1.33 -8.11 1.77
N LEU A 22 1.73 -6.85 1.61
CA LEU A 22 2.51 -6.39 0.46
C LEU A 22 4.00 -6.72 0.55
N SER A 23 4.53 -6.93 1.75
CA SER A 23 5.97 -7.09 1.98
C SER A 23 6.69 -8.07 1.04
N PRO A 24 6.11 -9.22 0.63
CA PRO A 24 6.78 -10.14 -0.29
C PRO A 24 6.89 -9.62 -1.73
N TYR A 25 6.09 -8.61 -2.08
CA TYR A 25 5.99 -8.07 -3.44
C TYR A 25 6.66 -6.71 -3.59
N ILE A 26 7.16 -6.11 -2.50
CA ILE A 26 7.83 -4.82 -2.54
C ILE A 26 9.19 -4.96 -3.24
N LEU A 27 9.31 -4.31 -4.38
CA LEU A 27 10.58 -4.17 -5.11
C LEU A 27 11.37 -2.96 -4.63
N ASN A 28 10.68 -1.88 -4.26
CA ASN A 28 11.31 -0.65 -3.79
C ASN A 28 10.36 0.20 -2.93
N VAL A 29 10.91 1.04 -2.05
CA VAL A 29 10.18 2.04 -1.26
C VAL A 29 10.70 3.41 -1.65
N TYR A 30 9.89 4.22 -2.34
CA TYR A 30 10.32 5.52 -2.85
C TYR A 30 10.31 6.60 -1.79
N ARG A 31 9.16 6.75 -1.12
CA ARG A 31 8.96 7.78 -0.10
C ARG A 31 7.84 7.37 0.85
N SER A 32 7.97 7.77 2.09
CA SER A 32 6.90 7.73 3.09
C SER A 32 6.74 9.10 3.71
N GLY A 33 5.51 9.45 4.04
CA GLY A 33 5.16 10.72 4.66
C GLY A 33 3.94 10.56 5.55
N ARG A 34 3.51 11.68 6.15
CA ARG A 34 2.30 11.65 6.98
C ARG A 34 1.11 11.29 6.10
N GLY A 35 0.51 10.13 6.36
CA GLY A 35 -0.68 9.65 5.68
C GLY A 35 -0.45 9.02 4.30
N PHE A 36 0.79 8.74 3.90
CA PHE A 36 1.03 7.99 2.67
C PHE A 36 2.38 7.26 2.60
N MET A 37 2.46 6.28 1.71
CA MET A 37 3.68 5.59 1.31
C MET A 37 3.64 5.25 -0.17
N GLU A 38 4.75 5.45 -0.87
CA GLU A 38 4.92 5.07 -2.27
C GLU A 38 5.85 3.88 -2.41
N LEU A 39 5.34 2.85 -3.08
CA LEU A 39 5.97 1.56 -3.25
C LEU A 39 6.09 1.24 -4.73
N GLU A 40 7.18 0.59 -5.09
CA GLU A 40 7.24 -0.24 -6.29
C GLU A 40 6.93 -1.68 -5.90
N LEU A 41 5.97 -2.27 -6.59
CA LEU A 41 5.54 -3.64 -6.38
C LEU A 41 5.77 -4.47 -7.64
N SER A 42 6.01 -5.77 -7.48
CA SER A 42 5.89 -6.71 -8.59
C SER A 42 4.44 -6.78 -9.07
N ASP A 43 4.23 -7.20 -10.31
CA ASP A 43 2.88 -7.28 -10.88
C ASP A 43 2.02 -8.37 -10.20
N ASP A 44 2.67 -9.35 -9.57
CA ASP A 44 2.03 -10.38 -8.74
C ASP A 44 1.33 -9.82 -7.49
N ALA A 45 1.60 -8.56 -7.11
CA ALA A 45 0.90 -7.89 -6.02
C ALA A 45 -0.56 -7.52 -6.35
N ARG A 46 -0.96 -7.58 -7.62
CA ARG A 46 -2.27 -7.09 -8.08
C ARG A 46 -3.48 -7.69 -7.34
N PRO A 47 -3.54 -9.01 -7.05
CA PRO A 47 -4.62 -9.58 -6.24
C PRO A 47 -4.63 -9.02 -4.81
N VAL A 48 -3.46 -8.84 -4.20
CA VAL A 48 -3.31 -8.34 -2.82
C VAL A 48 -3.73 -6.87 -2.72
N LEU A 49 -3.41 -6.06 -3.74
CA LEU A 49 -3.87 -4.67 -3.80
C LEU A 49 -5.40 -4.56 -3.79
N ILE A 50 -6.11 -5.46 -4.49
CA ILE A 50 -7.58 -5.49 -4.49
C ILE A 50 -8.10 -5.74 -3.07
N GLU A 51 -7.46 -6.61 -2.29
CA GLU A 51 -7.84 -6.85 -0.89
C GLU A 51 -7.59 -5.60 -0.03
N ILE A 52 -6.44 -4.95 -0.21
CA ILE A 52 -6.06 -3.76 0.56
C ILE A 52 -7.00 -2.57 0.31
N THR A 53 -7.50 -2.41 -0.91
CA THR A 53 -8.50 -1.35 -1.21
C THR A 53 -9.81 -1.49 -0.45
N ARG A 54 -10.07 -2.65 0.17
CA ARG A 54 -11.25 -2.89 1.02
C ARG A 54 -10.99 -2.58 2.50
N MET A 55 -9.75 -2.31 2.88
CA MET A 55 -9.38 -1.98 4.26
C MET A 55 -9.82 -0.56 4.61
N ARG A 56 -10.40 -0.41 5.80
CA ARG A 56 -10.94 0.88 6.24
C ARG A 56 -9.84 1.91 6.39
N GLY A 57 -10.01 3.07 5.76
CA GLY A 57 -9.09 4.19 5.89
C GLY A 57 -7.76 4.01 5.15
N ILE A 58 -7.70 3.04 4.23
CA ILE A 58 -6.62 2.84 3.25
C ILE A 58 -7.15 3.17 1.85
N THR A 59 -6.37 3.86 1.04
CA THR A 59 -6.64 4.10 -0.39
C THR A 59 -5.39 3.76 -1.19
N VAL A 60 -5.55 3.10 -2.33
CA VAL A 60 -4.44 2.76 -3.22
C VAL A 60 -4.60 3.52 -4.53
N VAL A 61 -3.53 4.19 -4.95
CA VAL A 61 -3.45 4.95 -6.21
C VAL A 61 -2.30 4.39 -7.04
N GLU A 62 -2.56 3.93 -8.26
CA GLU A 62 -1.51 3.52 -9.21
C GLU A 62 -0.87 4.75 -9.84
N LEU A 63 0.46 4.81 -9.91
CA LEU A 63 1.22 6.02 -10.28
C LEU A 63 1.79 6.01 -11.71
N GLY A 64 1.38 5.07 -12.55
CA GLY A 64 1.90 4.90 -13.92
C GLY A 64 3.19 4.09 -13.98
#